data_AF-A0A945Z154-F1
#
_entry.id   AF-A0A945Z154-F1
#
_cell.length_a   1.000
_cell.length_b   1.000
_cell.length_c   1.000
_cell.angle_alpha   90.00
_cell.angle_beta   90.00
_cell.angle_gamma   90.00
#
_symmetry.space_group_name_H-M   'P 1'
#
loop_
_entity.id
_entity.type
_entity.pdbx_description
1 polymer ?
#
loop_
_entity_poly.entity_id
_entity_poly.type
_entity_poly.pdbx_seq_one_letter_code
_entity_poly.pdbx_strand_id
1 'polypeptide(L)'
;MLWKAYFDKGFGLTNNLKYALVLFGWVTQSKTQTIAIAIIWAISSLIIGRLWYGYKIIEIENEVGNHVNPFAREMREFARRGKQASPPPK
;
A
#
# COMPACT_ATOMS: atom_id res chain seq x y z
N MET A 1 2.22 3.61 16.31
CA MET A 1 0.87 4.25 16.42
C MET A 1 0.04 3.83 15.21
N LEU A 2 -1.07 3.10 15.39
CA LEU A 2 -1.89 2.58 14.29
C LEU A 2 -2.42 3.67 13.34
N TRP A 3 -2.70 4.87 13.87
CA TRP A 3 -3.17 6.02 13.09
C TRP A 3 -2.19 6.44 11.98
N LYS A 4 -0.88 6.38 12.26
CA LYS A 4 0.15 6.68 11.26
C LYS A 4 0.11 5.65 10.12
N ALA A 5 -0.07 4.37 10.44
CA ALA A 5 -0.13 3.30 9.45
C ALA A 5 -1.38 3.42 8.55
N TYR A 6 -2.52 3.80 9.13
CA TYR A 6 -3.74 4.10 8.36
C TYR A 6 -3.51 5.26 7.40
N PHE A 7 -2.93 6.35 7.90
CA PHE A 7 -2.63 7.51 7.06
C PHE A 7 -1.65 7.17 5.94
N ASP A 8 -0.53 6.52 6.24
CA ASP A 8 0.49 6.15 5.25
C ASP A 8 -0.09 5.24 4.15
N LYS A 9 -0.97 4.29 4.50
CA LYS A 9 -1.61 3.40 3.52
C LYS A 9 -2.62 4.14 2.64
N GLY A 10 -3.49 4.93 3.27
CA GLY A 10 -4.50 5.72 2.55
C GLY A 10 -3.85 6.78 1.65
N PHE A 11 -2.84 7.47 2.15
CA PHE A 11 -2.02 8.42 1.39
C PHE A 11 -1.29 7.74 0.23
N GLY A 12 -0.77 6.52 0.42
CA GLY A 12 -0.16 5.73 -0.65
C GLY A 12 -1.14 5.40 -1.77
N LEU A 13 -2.38 5.01 -1.43
CA LEU A 13 -3.46 4.74 -2.38
C LEU A 13 -3.94 5.99 -3.11
N THR A 14 -4.02 7.11 -2.40
CA THR A 14 -4.46 8.41 -2.96
C THR A 14 -3.30 9.27 -3.45
N ASN A 15 -2.09 8.72 -3.54
CA ASN A 15 -0.88 9.49 -3.88
C ASN A 15 -0.99 10.16 -5.27
N ASN A 16 -1.77 9.60 -6.19
CA ASN A 16 -2.02 10.21 -7.49
C ASN A 16 -2.97 11.42 -7.43
N LEU A 17 -3.87 11.48 -6.44
CA LEU A 17 -4.77 12.62 -6.22
C LEU A 17 -4.03 13.90 -5.81
N LYS A 18 -2.80 13.78 -5.28
CA LYS A 18 -1.98 14.95 -4.97
C LYS A 18 -1.69 15.79 -6.22
N TYR A 19 -1.50 15.15 -7.38
CA TYR A 19 -1.24 15.86 -8.63
C TYR A 19 -2.48 16.60 -9.12
N ALA A 20 -3.67 16.00 -8.95
CA ALA A 20 -4.93 16.67 -9.23
C ALA A 20 -5.16 17.90 -8.33
N LEU A 21 -4.81 17.80 -7.05
CA LEU A 21 -4.83 18.91 -6.10
C LEU A 21 -3.89 20.05 -6.49
N VAL A 22 -2.66 19.73 -6.90
CA VAL A 22 -1.69 20.74 -7.36
C VAL A 22 -2.18 21.44 -8.62
N LEU A 23 -2.73 20.70 -9.59
CA LEU A 23 -3.33 21.28 -10.80
C LEU A 23 -4.53 22.17 -10.45
N PHE A 24 -5.39 21.75 -9.52
CA PHE A 24 -6.54 22.54 -9.08
C PHE A 24 -6.10 23.85 -8.41
N GLY A 25 -5.10 23.79 -7.52
CA GLY A 25 -4.57 24.98 -6.85
C GLY A 25 -3.88 25.95 -7.81
N TRP A 26 -3.25 25.44 -8.86
CA TRP A 26 -2.72 26.26 -9.95
C TRP A 26 -3.87 27.00 -10.68
N VAL A 27 -4.92 26.28 -11.08
CA VAL A 27 -6.03 26.85 -11.85
C VAL A 27 -6.81 27.90 -11.05
N THR A 28 -7.08 27.62 -9.77
CA THR A 28 -7.90 28.52 -8.95
C THR A 28 -7.13 29.71 -8.37
N GLN A 29 -5.80 29.65 -8.30
CA GLN A 29 -4.91 30.63 -7.64
C GLN A 29 -5.29 31.03 -6.21
N SER A 30 -6.28 30.34 -5.62
CA SER A 30 -6.84 30.65 -4.31
C SER A 30 -6.22 29.75 -3.26
N LYS A 31 -5.34 30.34 -2.44
CA LYS A 31 -4.64 29.63 -1.38
C LYS A 31 -5.61 29.03 -0.37
N THR A 32 -6.65 29.77 0.03
CA THR A 32 -7.61 29.35 1.05
C THR A 32 -8.41 28.13 0.60
N GLN A 33 -8.89 28.11 -0.65
CA GLN A 33 -9.62 26.95 -1.18
C GLN A 33 -8.71 25.74 -1.34
N THR A 34 -7.49 25.93 -1.83
CA THR A 34 -6.52 24.85 -1.98
C THR A 34 -6.18 24.20 -0.64
N ILE A 35 -5.99 24.99 0.41
CA ILE A 35 -5.74 24.49 1.77
C ILE A 35 -6.96 23.73 2.31
N ALA A 36 -8.18 24.23 2.12
CA ALA A 36 -9.39 23.55 2.56
C ALA A 36 -9.55 22.17 1.89
N ILE A 37 -9.31 22.09 0.57
CA ILE A 37 -9.39 20.83 -0.16
C ILE A 37 -8.25 19.88 0.25
N ALA A 38 -7.05 20.39 0.51
CA ALA A 38 -5.94 19.59 1.02
C ALA A 38 -6.24 18.96 2.40
N ILE A 39 -6.90 19.70 3.29
CA ILE A 39 -7.35 19.19 4.60
C ILE A 39 -8.41 18.10 4.41
N ILE A 40 -9.41 18.32 3.56
CA ILE A 40 -10.44 17.32 3.25
C ILE A 40 -9.78 16.05 2.71
N TRP A 41 -8.83 16.20 1.79
CA TRP A 41 -8.10 15.07 1.21
C TRP A 41 -7.26 14.31 2.24
N ALA A 42 -6.62 15.00 3.19
CA ALA A 42 -5.89 14.37 4.28
C ALA A 42 -6.83 13.54 5.17
N ILE A 43 -8.01 14.07 5.51
CA ILE A 43 -9.03 13.36 6.29
C ILE A 43 -9.56 12.15 5.51
N SER A 44 -9.87 12.31 4.22
CA SER A 44 -10.31 11.21 3.36
C SER A 44 -9.27 10.10 3.27
N SER A 45 -7.99 10.44 3.18
CA SER A 45 -6.90 9.46 3.17
C SER A 45 -6.86 8.65 4.47
N LEU A 46 -7.12 9.28 5.60
CA LEU A 46 -7.18 8.61 6.91
C LEU A 46 -8.37 7.63 7.00
N ILE A 47 -9.54 8.02 6.46
CA ILE A 47 -10.73 7.17 6.40
C ILE A 47 -10.50 5.97 5.47
N ILE A 48 -9.96 6.19 4.27
CA ILE A 48 -9.64 5.13 3.30
C ILE A 48 -8.66 4.14 3.92
N GLY A 49 -7.59 4.64 4.54
CA GLY A 49 -6.63 3.81 5.25
C GLY A 49 -7.28 2.97 6.34
N ARG A 50 -8.14 3.57 7.16
CA ARG A 50 -8.88 2.85 8.21
C ARG A 50 -9.79 1.75 7.64
N LEU A 51 -10.51 2.03 6.56
CA LEU A 51 -11.35 1.03 5.90
C LEU A 51 -10.51 -0.10 5.32
N TRP A 52 -9.37 0.21 4.70
CA TRP A 52 -8.46 -0.78 4.11
C TRP A 52 -7.94 -1.79 5.15
N TYR A 53 -7.58 -1.29 6.33
CA TYR A 53 -7.21 -2.14 7.47
C TYR A 53 -8.42 -2.88 8.05
N GLY A 54 -9.60 -2.25 8.11
CA GLY A 54 -10.83 -2.86 8.62
C GLY A 54 -11.33 -4.04 7.77
N TYR A 55 -11.17 -3.96 6.45
CA TYR A 55 -11.54 -5.03 5.51
C TYR A 55 -10.46 -6.12 5.34
N LYS A 56 -9.37 -6.10 6.13
CA LYS A 56 -8.26 -7.08 6.04
C LYS A 56 -7.63 -7.18 4.65
N ILE A 57 -7.75 -6.15 3.81
CA ILE A 57 -7.21 -6.15 2.45
C ILE A 57 -5.68 -6.25 2.45
N ILE A 58 -5.04 -5.89 3.57
CA ILE A 58 -3.60 -6.03 3.77
C ILE A 58 -3.16 -7.50 3.83
N GLU A 59 -3.98 -8.40 4.37
CA GLU A 59 -3.69 -9.84 4.34
C GLU A 59 -3.67 -10.33 2.89
N ILE A 60 -4.63 -9.86 2.08
CA ILE A 60 -4.72 -10.18 0.65
C ILE A 60 -3.54 -9.59 -0.13
N GLU A 61 -3.16 -8.33 0.11
CA GLU A 61 -1.99 -7.71 -0.53
C GLU A 61 -0.69 -8.43 -0.17
N ASN A 62 -0.54 -8.91 1.07
CA ASN A 62 0.62 -9.68 1.48
C ASN A 62 0.64 -11.08 0.85
N GLU A 63 -0.51 -11.76 0.75
CA GLU A 63 -0.61 -13.04 0.03
C GLU A 63 -0.29 -12.88 -1.45
N VAL A 64 -0.91 -11.91 -2.12
CA VAL A 64 -0.64 -11.61 -3.53
C VAL A 64 0.82 -11.21 -3.70
N GLY A 65 1.36 -10.36 -2.83
CA GLY A 65 2.77 -9.99 -2.82
C GLY A 65 3.69 -11.21 -2.72
N ASN A 66 3.39 -12.16 -1.85
CA ASN A 66 4.17 -13.39 -1.70
C ASN A 66 4.04 -14.35 -2.91
N HIS A 67 2.89 -14.33 -3.59
CA HIS A 67 2.69 -15.09 -4.83
C HIS A 67 3.43 -14.49 -6.03
N VAL A 68 3.50 -13.16 -6.11
CA VAL A 68 4.09 -12.45 -7.25
C VAL A 68 5.59 -12.19 -7.04
N ASN A 69 6.10 -12.24 -5.80
CA ASN A 69 7.50 -11.99 -5.50
C ASN A 69 8.43 -13.05 -6.15
N PRO A 70 9.26 -12.68 -7.14
CA PRO A 70 10.15 -13.61 -7.83
C PRO A 70 11.14 -14.27 -6.88
N PHE A 71 11.62 -13.55 -5.88
CA PHE A 71 12.54 -14.06 -4.87
C PHE A 71 11.90 -15.16 -4.01
N ALA A 72 10.65 -14.97 -3.61
CA ALA A 72 9.90 -15.99 -2.85
C ALA A 72 9.60 -17.24 -3.71
N ARG A 73 9.48 -17.07 -5.03
CA ARG A 73 9.37 -18.19 -5.98
C ARG A 73 10.70 -18.95 -6.11
N GLU A 74 11.80 -18.22 -6.29
CA GLU A 74 13.16 -18.79 -6.38
C GLU A 74 13.57 -19.54 -5.11
N MET A 75 13.29 -18.98 -3.92
CA MET A 75 13.57 -19.64 -2.64
C MET A 75 12.75 -20.93 -2.45
N ARG A 76 11.49 -20.96 -2.91
CA ARG A 76 10.65 -22.17 -2.91
C ARG A 76 11.22 -23.24 -3.85
N GLU A 77 11.70 -22.85 -5.03
CA GLU A 77 12.35 -23.76 -5.96
C GLU A 77 13.69 -24.28 -5.43
N PHE A 78 14.50 -23.42 -4.82
CA PHE A 78 15.76 -23.79 -4.18
C PHE A 78 15.53 -24.81 -3.05
N ALA A 79 14.55 -24.58 -2.17
CA ALA A 79 14.21 -25.51 -1.10
C ALA A 79 13.71 -26.86 -1.63
N ARG A 80 12.97 -26.88 -2.75
CA ARG A 80 12.54 -28.13 -3.42
C ARG A 80 13.73 -28.91 -3.99
N ARG A 81 14.67 -28.23 -4.65
CA ARG A 81 15.90 -28.86 -5.16
C ARG A 81 16.79 -29.39 -4.03
N GLY A 82 16.91 -28.65 -2.93
CA GLY A 82 17.66 -29.08 -1.74
C GLY A 82 17.09 -30.34 -1.09
N LYS A 83 15.75 -30.47 -1.00
CA LYS A 83 15.10 -31.68 -0.45
C LYS A 83 15.21 -32.90 -1.37
N GLN A 84 15.35 -32.72 -2.68
CA GLN A 84 15.60 -33.82 -3.62
C GLN A 84 17.07 -34.27 -3.63
N ALA A 85 17.99 -33.39 -3.21
CA ALA A 85 19.43 -33.69 -3.13
C ALA A 85 19.84 -34.39 -1.82
N SER A 86 19.00 -34.36 -0.78
CA SER A 86 19.25 -35.10 0.46
C SER A 86 18.82 -36.57 0.33
N PRO A 87 19.74 -37.55 0.48
CA PRO A 87 19.38 -38.97 0.48
C PRO A 87 18.44 -39.27 1.66
N PRO A 88 17.55 -40.28 1.52
CA PRO A 88 16.63 -40.63 2.59
C PRO A 88 17.42 -40.99 3.87
N PRO A 89 16.94 -40.55 5.05
CA PRO A 89 17.57 -40.95 6.30
C PRO A 89 17.56 -42.48 6.41
N LYS A 90 18.73 -43.05 6.70
CA LYS A 90 18.92 -44.48 6.93
C LYS A 90 18.18 -44.95 8.18
#